data_AF-A0A519X0P4-F1
#
_entry.id   AF-A0A519X0P4-F1
#
_cell.length_a   1.000
_cell.length_b   1.000
_cell.length_c   1.000
_cell.angle_alpha   90.00
_cell.angle_beta   90.00
_cell.angle_gamma   90.00
#
_symmetry.space_group_name_H-M   'P 1'
#
loop_
_entity.id
_entity.type
_entity.pdbx_description
1 polymer ?
#
loop_
_entity_poly.entity_id
_entity_poly.type
_entity_poly.pdbx_seq_one_letter_code
_entity_poly.pdbx_strand_id
1 'polypeptide(L)' 'MKLDILAFGAHPDDVELSCGGTLAKEISLGKSVGIID' A
#
# COMPACT_ATOMS: atom_id res chain seq x y z
N MET A 1 0.76 14.48 8.93
CA MET A 1 1.22 13.07 8.93
C MET A 1 1.78 12.81 7.54
N LYS A 2 3.01 12.30 7.40
CA LYS A 2 3.66 12.06 6.10
C LYS A 2 3.66 10.57 5.83
N LEU A 3 3.14 10.15 4.67
CA LEU A 3 3.22 8.77 4.19
C LEU A 3 4.47 8.62 3.33
N ASP A 4 5.12 7.47 3.43
CA ASP A 4 6.24 7.10 2.56
C ASP A 4 5.73 6.50 1.25
N ILE A 5 4.59 5.80 1.28
CA ILE A 5 3.93 5.19 0.12
C ILE A 5 2.43 5.44 0.20
N LEU A 6 1.82 5.82 -0.93
CA LEU A 6 0.37 5.92 -1.10
C LEU A 6 -0.03 5.14 -2.35
N ALA A 7 -0.87 4.12 -2.19
CA ALA A 7 -1.38 3.29 -3.28
C ALA A 7 -2.85 3.61 -3.57
N PHE A 8 -3.23 3.62 -4.85
CA PHE A 8 -4.60 3.86 -5.32
C PHE A 8 -5.12 2.65 -6.10
N GLY A 9 -6.27 2.11 -5.70
CA GLY A 9 -7.09 1.17 -6.44
C GLY A 9 -8.21 1.90 -7.18
N ALA A 10 -8.62 1.39 -8.34
CA ALA A 10 -9.80 1.90 -9.05
C ALA A 10 -11.06 1.12 -8.66
N HIS A 11 -10.87 -0.14 -8.27
CA HIS A 11 -11.89 -1.06 -7.80
C HIS A 11 -11.40 -1.74 -6.52
N PRO A 12 -12.33 -2.29 -5.71
CA PRO A 12 -11.96 -3.08 -4.55
C PRO A 12 -10.97 -4.18 -4.91
N ASP A 13 -9.96 -4.35 -4.07
CA ASP A 13 -8.92 -5.37 -4.12
C ASP A 13 -7.81 -5.14 -5.18
N ASP A 14 -7.84 -4.03 -5.94
CA ASP A 14 -6.81 -3.74 -6.95
C ASP A 14 -5.43 -3.63 -6.30
N VAL A 15 -5.35 -2.99 -5.13
CA VAL A 15 -4.08 -2.76 -4.43
C VAL A 15 -3.54 -4.05 -3.82
N GLU A 16 -4.42 -4.86 -3.20
CA GLU A 16 -4.12 -6.13 -2.56
C GLU A 16 -3.56 -7.13 -3.57
N LEU A 17 -4.24 -7.28 -4.71
CA LEU A 17 -3.88 -8.23 -5.77
C LEU A 17 -2.62 -7.80 -6.53
N SER A 18 -2.46 -6.50 -6.75
CA SER A 18 -1.35 -5.98 -7.59
C SER A 18 -0.06 -5.74 -6.82
N CYS A 19 -0.16 -5.32 -5.54
CA CYS A 19 1.02 -4.91 -4.78
C CYS A 19 0.98 -5.18 -3.27
N GLY A 20 0.00 -5.94 -2.75
CA GLY A 20 -0.12 -6.24 -1.32
C GLY A 20 1.15 -6.82 -0.69
N GLY A 21 1.84 -7.73 -1.38
CA GLY A 21 3.13 -8.28 -0.91
C GLY A 21 4.25 -7.24 -0.83
N THR A 22 4.29 -6.30 -1.79
CA THR A 22 5.26 -5.19 -1.78
C THR A 22 4.97 -4.23 -0.63
N LEU A 23 3.70 -3.84 -0.45
CA LEU A 23 3.30 -2.96 0.65
C LEU A 23 3.60 -3.59 2.01
N ALA A 24 3.30 -4.88 2.19
CA ALA A 24 3.62 -5.63 3.40
C ALA A 24 5.13 -5.65 3.71
N LYS A 25 5.97 -5.85 2.68
CA LYS A 25 7.43 -5.78 2.82
C LYS A 25 7.88 -4.38 3.26
N GLU A 26 7.38 -3.33 2.64
CA GLU A 26 7.77 -1.96 2.98
C GLU A 26 7.31 -1.55 4.39
N ILE A 27 6.12 -2.01 4.82
CA ILE A 27 5.66 -1.89 6.21
C ILE A 27 6.63 -2.60 7.16
N SER A 28 7.09 -3.82 6.82
CA SER A 28 8.06 -4.55 7.65
C SER A 28 9.43 -3.84 7.78
N LEU A 29 9.76 -2.98 6.81
CA LEU A 29 10.95 -2.11 6.83
C LEU A 29 10.72 -0.78 7.57
N GLY A 30 9.55 -0.61 8.20
CA GLY A 30 9.20 0.55 9.01
C GLY A 30 8.63 1.73 8.22
N LYS A 31 8.27 1.55 6.94
CA LYS A 31 7.64 2.61 6.16
C LYS A 31 6.16 2.74 6.49
N SER A 32 5.70 3.98 6.44
CA SER A 32 4.28 4.33 6.54
C SER A 32 3.59 4.22 5.17
N VAL A 33 2.53 3.42 5.10
CA VAL A 33 1.78 3.15 3.87
C VAL A 33 0.32 3.56 4.06
N GLY A 34 -0.23 4.26 3.08
CA GLY A 34 -1.67 4.50 2.93
C GLY A 34 -2.20 3.83 1.67
N ILE A 35 -3.45 3.37 1.74
CA ILE A 35 -4.16 2.77 0.61
C ILE A 35 -5.47 3.54 0.42
N ILE A 36 -5.78 3.87 -0.82
CA ILE A 36 -7.08 4.37 -1.27
C ILE A 36 -7.58 3.34 -2.27
N ASP A 37 -8.29 2.35 -1.78
CA ASP A 37 -8.85 1.22 -2.54
C ASP A 37 -10.35 1.42 -2.79
#